data_AF-A0A7C1ADE1-F1
#
_entry.id   AF-A0A7C1ADE1-F1
#
_cell.length_a   1.000
_cell.length_b   1.000
_cell.length_c   1.000
_cell.angle_alpha   90.00
_cell.angle_beta   90.00
_cell.angle_gamma   90.00
#
_symmetry.space_group_name_H-M   'P 1'
#
loop_
_entity.id
_entity.type
_entity.pdbx_description
1 polymer ?
#
loop_
_entity_poly.entity_id
_entity_poly.type
_entity_poly.pdbx_seq_one_letter_code
_entity_poly.pdbx_strand_id
1 'polypeptide(L)'
;MSKSKEIGRLLLEYGLINNDDLNEGLKFQKERGLRLGEALAELGKVNMDDIDWVLSKQLDIPFVIVEDINVNLELIDKFQKEFLIENRVLPLYETADQISIVIEDPLNKPAIDFIHDLFGKKVHISIGNGRKIRRLLKNILKKAGIPELIKSLKDIIERIKGTSFYRIDFLLGKHSCSIKIFGSGILRDIMSMDGAFTKEDIFRAFDDLDISFLHEQFSNGRNTFLAIYPLTHRLDIKSLPAIIGVYGLHLPDDTTFSNARMHGLSHFFHSHNPVQGYRFFSTKSNEPAFEKAIYTVDAAPTDFKDCYIKICIPEKCRACNGTGCHACRDLGYEFNNIEGLYSSDDLKDKFKEG
;
A
#
# COMPACT_ATOMS: atom_id res chain seq x y z
N MET A 1 -44.33 11.17 22.67
CA MET A 1 -43.27 10.14 22.57
C MET A 1 -43.52 9.31 21.32
N SER A 2 -42.83 9.56 20.22
CA SER A 2 -42.86 8.65 19.07
C SER A 2 -41.96 7.47 19.40
N LYS A 3 -42.53 6.26 19.57
CA LYS A 3 -41.72 5.04 19.63
C LYS A 3 -41.14 4.83 18.24
N SER A 4 -39.82 4.99 18.10
CA SER A 4 -39.10 4.56 16.91
C SER A 4 -39.53 3.12 16.59
N LYS A 5 -40.15 2.91 15.42
CA LYS A 5 -40.49 1.56 14.98
C LYS A 5 -39.18 0.81 14.79
N GLU A 6 -39.06 -0.37 15.40
CA GLU A 6 -37.89 -1.22 15.21
C GLU A 6 -37.74 -1.58 13.72
N ILE A 7 -36.52 -1.52 13.20
CA ILE A 7 -36.25 -1.69 11.77
C ILE A 7 -36.81 -2.99 11.20
N GLY A 8 -36.76 -4.09 11.96
CA GLY A 8 -37.34 -5.38 11.59
C GLY A 8 -38.87 -5.33 11.37
N ARG A 9 -39.58 -4.50 12.15
CA ARG A 9 -41.02 -4.28 11.96
C ARG A 9 -41.29 -3.46 10.70
N LEU A 10 -40.46 -2.45 10.39
CA LEU A 10 -40.62 -1.70 9.15
C LEU A 10 -40.34 -2.56 7.92
N LEU A 11 -39.30 -3.41 7.96
CA LEU A 11 -38.99 -4.37 6.90
C LEU A 11 -40.16 -5.35 6.65
N LEU A 12 -40.84 -5.82 7.70
CA LEU A 12 -42.10 -6.58 7.59
C LEU A 12 -43.25 -5.75 7.00
N GLU A 13 -43.47 -4.52 7.50
CA GLU A 13 -44.55 -3.65 7.05
C GLU A 13 -44.43 -3.25 5.57
N TYR A 14 -43.20 -3.15 5.05
CA TYR A 14 -42.92 -2.92 3.62
C TYR A 14 -42.81 -4.20 2.78
N GLY A 15 -42.98 -5.39 3.38
CA GLY A 15 -42.93 -6.67 2.66
C GLY A 15 -41.55 -7.08 2.14
N LEU A 16 -40.48 -6.50 2.70
CA LEU A 16 -39.08 -6.74 2.31
C LEU A 16 -38.51 -8.02 2.93
N ILE A 17 -39.09 -8.48 4.04
CA ILE A 17 -38.79 -9.76 4.71
C ILE A 17 -40.11 -10.39 5.21
N ASN A 18 -40.09 -11.68 5.54
CA ASN A 18 -41.19 -12.33 6.29
C ASN A 18 -40.82 -12.57 7.77
N ASN A 19 -41.75 -13.14 8.55
CA ASN A 19 -41.53 -13.40 9.98
C ASN A 19 -40.42 -14.44 10.24
N ASP A 20 -40.26 -15.42 9.37
CA ASP A 20 -39.22 -16.46 9.52
C ASP A 20 -37.84 -15.86 9.26
N ASP A 21 -37.70 -15.02 8.22
CA ASP A 21 -36.49 -14.24 7.95
C ASP A 21 -36.11 -13.33 9.13
N LEU A 22 -37.08 -12.62 9.71
CA LEU A 22 -36.85 -11.78 10.89
C LEU A 22 -36.36 -12.60 12.09
N ASN A 23 -36.97 -13.77 12.34
CA ASN A 23 -36.58 -14.68 13.42
C ASN A 23 -35.18 -15.27 13.20
N GLU A 24 -34.80 -15.57 11.95
CA GLU A 24 -33.47 -16.04 11.57
C GLU A 24 -32.43 -14.93 11.74
N GLY A 25 -32.71 -13.72 11.22
CA GLY A 25 -31.88 -12.54 11.38
C GLY A 25 -31.62 -12.18 12.85
N LEU A 26 -32.64 -12.23 13.72
CA LEU A 26 -32.50 -11.98 15.15
C LEU A 26 -31.65 -13.03 15.90
N LYS A 27 -31.58 -14.27 15.41
CA LYS A 27 -30.65 -15.29 15.94
C LYS A 27 -29.23 -14.99 15.49
N PHE A 28 -29.03 -14.85 14.17
CA PHE A 28 -27.72 -14.58 13.58
C PHE A 28 -27.09 -13.29 14.12
N GLN A 29 -27.92 -12.25 14.34
CA GLN A 29 -27.51 -11.00 14.99
C GLN A 29 -26.87 -11.25 16.37
N LYS A 30 -27.47 -12.10 17.20
CA LYS A 30 -26.95 -12.43 18.55
C LYS A 30 -25.70 -13.28 18.50
N GLU A 31 -25.61 -14.20 17.53
CA GLU A 31 -24.44 -15.06 17.34
C GLU A 31 -23.21 -14.30 16.83
N ARG A 32 -23.42 -13.26 16.00
CA ARG A 32 -22.35 -12.48 15.35
C ARG A 32 -22.08 -11.10 15.95
N GLY A 33 -22.96 -10.58 16.80
CA GLY A 33 -22.83 -9.24 17.40
C GLY A 33 -23.11 -8.09 16.43
N LEU A 34 -23.90 -8.33 15.37
CA LEU A 34 -24.18 -7.38 14.29
C LEU A 34 -25.39 -6.46 14.59
N ARG A 35 -25.65 -5.47 13.73
CA ARG A 35 -26.97 -4.82 13.64
C ARG A 35 -27.95 -5.75 12.89
N LEU A 36 -29.25 -5.65 13.20
CA LEU A 36 -30.26 -6.53 12.58
C LEU A 36 -30.31 -6.43 11.05
N GLY A 37 -30.15 -5.23 10.48
CA GLY A 37 -30.07 -5.06 9.03
C GLY A 37 -28.87 -5.78 8.42
N GLU A 38 -27.67 -5.60 9.00
CA GLU A 38 -26.45 -6.29 8.58
C GLU A 38 -26.61 -7.81 8.61
N ALA A 39 -27.20 -8.35 9.69
CA ALA A 39 -27.50 -9.77 9.83
C ALA A 39 -28.45 -10.30 8.74
N LEU A 40 -29.54 -9.57 8.44
CA LEU A 40 -30.49 -9.95 7.37
C LEU A 40 -29.85 -9.84 5.97
N ALA A 41 -28.94 -8.90 5.76
CA ALA A 41 -28.20 -8.73 4.51
C ALA A 41 -27.13 -9.83 4.30
N GLU A 42 -26.42 -10.24 5.34
CA GLU A 42 -25.47 -11.36 5.28
C GLU A 42 -26.17 -12.70 5.01
N LEU A 43 -27.37 -12.91 5.58
CA LEU A 43 -28.24 -14.04 5.28
C LEU A 43 -28.91 -13.97 3.89
N GLY A 44 -28.70 -12.89 3.12
CA GLY A 44 -29.27 -12.69 1.79
C GLY A 44 -30.79 -12.51 1.78
N LYS A 45 -31.43 -12.19 2.92
CA LYS A 45 -32.90 -12.05 3.04
C LYS A 45 -33.40 -10.71 2.53
N VAL A 46 -32.56 -9.68 2.57
CA VAL A 46 -32.84 -8.32 2.12
C VAL A 46 -31.55 -7.73 1.57
N ASN A 47 -31.64 -6.81 0.61
CA ASN A 47 -30.44 -6.11 0.13
C ASN A 47 -30.13 -4.88 1.02
N MET A 48 -28.91 -4.35 0.93
CA MET A 48 -28.49 -3.24 1.80
C MET A 48 -29.18 -1.91 1.42
N ASP A 49 -29.49 -1.68 0.15
CA ASP A 49 -30.18 -0.47 -0.30
C ASP A 49 -31.63 -0.41 0.24
N ASP A 50 -32.31 -1.56 0.36
CA ASP A 50 -33.63 -1.66 1.00
C ASP A 50 -33.57 -1.31 2.50
N ILE A 51 -32.52 -1.76 3.20
CA ILE A 51 -32.27 -1.41 4.62
C ILE A 51 -32.02 0.09 4.76
N ASP A 52 -31.16 0.66 3.91
CA ASP A 52 -30.82 2.08 3.89
C ASP A 52 -32.07 2.94 3.58
N TRP A 53 -32.94 2.46 2.68
CA TRP A 53 -34.24 3.07 2.36
C TRP A 53 -35.24 2.98 3.52
N VAL A 54 -35.32 1.85 4.24
CA VAL A 54 -36.17 1.74 5.44
C VAL A 54 -35.67 2.64 6.57
N LEU A 55 -34.35 2.76 6.77
CA LEU A 55 -33.75 3.72 7.70
C LEU A 55 -34.12 5.15 7.33
N SER A 56 -34.10 5.49 6.04
CA SER A 56 -34.61 6.77 5.51
C SER A 56 -36.06 7.03 5.93
N LYS A 57 -36.96 6.04 5.85
CA LYS A 57 -38.35 6.18 6.30
C LYS A 57 -38.50 6.25 7.81
N GLN A 58 -37.63 5.59 8.57
CA GLN A 58 -37.62 5.62 10.03
C GLN A 58 -37.16 6.98 10.59
N LEU A 59 -36.25 7.66 9.89
CA LEU A 59 -35.61 8.90 10.30
C LEU A 59 -36.20 10.16 9.63
N ASP A 60 -37.09 10.00 8.64
CA ASP A 60 -37.63 11.06 7.78
C ASP A 60 -36.53 11.84 7.01
N ILE A 61 -35.56 11.09 6.49
CA ILE A 61 -34.43 11.60 5.70
C ILE A 61 -34.54 11.07 4.26
N PRO A 62 -34.25 11.85 3.19
CA PRO A 62 -34.25 11.34 1.83
C PRO A 62 -33.25 10.19 1.63
N PHE A 63 -33.61 9.20 0.81
CA PHE A 63 -32.67 8.17 0.33
C PHE A 63 -32.32 8.45 -1.13
N VAL A 64 -31.05 8.28 -1.51
CA VAL A 64 -30.56 8.52 -2.88
C VAL A 64 -29.75 7.33 -3.39
N ILE A 65 -30.06 6.90 -4.62
CA ILE A 65 -29.30 5.89 -5.35
C ILE A 65 -27.99 6.54 -5.83
N VAL A 66 -26.87 6.08 -5.28
CA VAL A 66 -25.55 6.73 -5.45
C VAL A 66 -25.01 6.62 -6.88
N GLU A 67 -25.40 5.58 -7.62
CA GLU A 67 -24.97 5.36 -9.00
C GLU A 67 -25.44 6.43 -10.00
N ASP A 68 -26.59 7.06 -9.78
CA ASP A 68 -27.22 7.99 -10.73
C ASP A 68 -26.87 9.48 -10.44
N ILE A 69 -25.95 9.72 -9.52
CA ILE A 69 -25.57 11.06 -9.04
C ILE A 69 -24.47 11.65 -9.93
N ASN A 70 -24.71 12.86 -10.45
CA ASN A 70 -23.63 13.67 -11.01
C ASN A 70 -22.84 14.35 -9.87
N VAL A 71 -21.52 14.12 -9.81
CA VAL A 71 -20.69 14.51 -8.67
C VAL A 71 -19.88 15.78 -8.97
N ASN A 72 -19.97 16.77 -8.08
CA ASN A 72 -19.16 17.98 -8.18
C ASN A 72 -17.72 17.74 -7.67
N LEU A 73 -16.76 17.63 -8.59
CA LEU A 73 -15.35 17.42 -8.27
C LEU A 73 -14.70 18.59 -7.53
N GLU A 74 -15.04 19.83 -7.88
CA GLU A 74 -14.53 21.03 -7.21
C GLU A 74 -14.97 21.10 -5.74
N LEU A 75 -16.16 20.57 -5.44
CA LEU A 75 -16.65 20.45 -4.07
C LEU A 75 -15.92 19.33 -3.31
N ILE A 76 -15.63 18.20 -3.95
CA ILE A 76 -14.85 17.11 -3.35
C ILE A 76 -13.43 17.55 -2.99
N ASP A 77 -12.75 18.32 -3.84
CA ASP A 77 -11.37 18.77 -3.60
C ASP A 77 -11.25 19.79 -2.44
N LYS A 78 -12.36 20.30 -1.90
CA LYS A 78 -12.38 21.09 -0.65
C LYS A 78 -12.25 20.25 0.62
N PHE A 79 -12.36 18.92 0.53
CA PHE A 79 -12.27 18.00 1.66
C PHE A 79 -10.93 17.25 1.70
N GLN A 80 -10.57 16.77 2.90
CA GLN A 80 -9.59 15.70 3.02
C GLN A 80 -10.17 14.40 2.43
N LYS A 81 -9.41 13.70 1.59
CA LYS A 81 -9.87 12.55 0.80
C LYS A 81 -10.21 11.36 1.69
N GLU A 82 -9.39 11.19 2.72
CA GLU A 82 -9.49 10.18 3.76
C GLU A 82 -10.79 10.36 4.55
N PHE A 83 -11.11 11.60 4.97
CA PHE A 83 -12.34 11.94 5.68
C PHE A 83 -13.61 11.48 4.93
N LEU A 84 -13.70 11.76 3.62
CA LEU A 84 -14.84 11.34 2.79
C LEU A 84 -14.95 9.81 2.69
N ILE A 85 -13.81 9.12 2.50
CA ILE A 85 -13.73 7.67 2.32
C ILE A 85 -14.03 6.91 3.62
N GLU A 86 -13.58 7.44 4.76
CA GLU A 86 -13.76 6.84 6.10
C GLU A 86 -15.17 7.06 6.62
N ASN A 87 -15.67 8.30 6.60
CA ASN A 87 -17.03 8.62 7.06
C ASN A 87 -18.11 8.27 6.04
N ARG A 88 -17.73 7.84 4.83
CA ARG A 88 -18.63 7.45 3.73
C ARG A 88 -19.61 8.58 3.41
N VAL A 89 -19.03 9.77 3.19
CA VAL A 89 -19.70 11.02 2.85
C VAL A 89 -19.40 11.38 1.39
N LEU A 90 -20.44 11.60 0.59
CA LEU A 90 -20.35 12.12 -0.78
C LEU A 90 -20.97 13.52 -0.84
N PRO A 91 -20.18 14.58 -1.04
CA PRO A 91 -20.69 15.92 -1.32
C PRO A 91 -21.41 15.96 -2.68
N LEU A 92 -22.59 16.56 -2.72
CA LEU A 92 -23.40 16.68 -3.95
C LEU A 92 -23.24 18.06 -4.59
N TYR A 93 -23.65 19.09 -3.85
CA TYR A 93 -23.64 20.47 -4.29
C TYR A 93 -23.60 21.43 -3.10
N GLU A 94 -23.21 22.66 -3.38
CA GLU A 94 -23.05 23.74 -2.41
C GLU A 94 -23.81 24.97 -2.92
N THR A 95 -24.61 25.60 -2.06
CA THR A 95 -25.27 26.89 -2.34
C THR A 95 -24.63 28.00 -1.51
N ALA A 96 -25.22 29.19 -1.48
CA ALA A 96 -24.76 30.26 -0.59
C ALA A 96 -24.90 29.92 0.91
N ASP A 97 -25.90 29.12 1.28
CA ASP A 97 -26.37 28.92 2.65
C ASP A 97 -26.30 27.46 3.16
N GLN A 98 -26.21 26.48 2.26
CA GLN A 98 -26.18 25.07 2.60
C GLN A 98 -25.20 24.24 1.75
N ILE A 99 -24.80 23.09 2.28
CA ILE A 99 -24.10 22.02 1.57
C ILE A 99 -24.95 20.76 1.63
N SER A 100 -25.16 20.12 0.49
CA SER A 100 -25.93 18.87 0.37
C SER A 100 -24.98 17.69 0.27
N ILE A 101 -25.19 16.67 1.10
CA ILE A 101 -24.35 15.46 1.17
C ILE A 101 -25.20 14.18 1.18
N VAL A 102 -24.63 13.10 0.66
CA VAL A 102 -25.09 11.73 0.91
C VAL A 102 -24.15 11.09 1.94
N ILE A 103 -24.70 10.44 2.96
CA ILE A 103 -23.96 9.78 4.03
C ILE A 103 -24.54 8.38 4.31
N GLU A 104 -23.72 7.43 4.72
CA GLU A 104 -24.20 6.11 5.16
C GLU A 104 -24.90 6.20 6.54
N ASP A 105 -24.22 6.77 7.54
CA ASP A 105 -24.74 6.90 8.90
C ASP A 105 -25.17 8.36 9.19
N PRO A 106 -26.47 8.71 9.09
CA PRO A 106 -26.97 10.05 9.41
C PRO A 106 -26.90 10.38 10.91
N LEU A 107 -26.55 9.41 11.78
CA LEU A 107 -26.32 9.62 13.20
C LEU A 107 -24.83 9.90 13.52
N ASN A 108 -23.95 9.90 12.52
CA ASN A 108 -22.54 10.32 12.65
C ASN A 108 -22.44 11.84 12.80
N LYS A 109 -22.92 12.34 13.93
CA LYS A 109 -22.91 13.77 14.27
C LYS A 109 -21.51 14.40 14.20
N PRO A 110 -20.41 13.76 14.67
CA PRO A 110 -19.06 14.34 14.53
C PRO A 110 -18.66 14.66 13.08
N ALA A 111 -19.03 13.79 12.12
CA ALA A 111 -18.79 14.08 10.71
C ALA A 111 -19.66 15.23 10.18
N ILE A 112 -20.93 15.29 10.59
CA ILE A 112 -21.87 16.37 10.19
C ILE A 112 -21.41 17.72 10.76
N ASP A 113 -21.06 17.77 12.04
CA ASP A 113 -20.56 18.97 12.72
C ASP A 113 -19.24 19.45 12.08
N PHE A 114 -18.31 18.54 11.73
CA PHE A 114 -17.09 18.89 10.98
C PHE A 114 -17.38 19.52 9.60
N ILE A 115 -18.36 18.99 8.86
CA ILE A 115 -18.74 19.53 7.54
C ILE A 115 -19.40 20.92 7.70
N HIS A 116 -20.23 21.10 8.72
CA HIS A 116 -20.80 22.40 9.08
C HIS A 116 -19.70 23.43 9.34
N ASP A 117 -18.72 23.09 10.18
CA ASP A 117 -17.66 24.01 10.60
C ASP A 117 -16.66 24.31 9.48
N LEU A 118 -16.38 23.34 8.60
CA LEU A 118 -15.51 23.51 7.43
C LEU A 118 -16.09 24.49 6.40
N PHE A 119 -17.42 24.55 6.25
CA PHE A 119 -18.09 25.37 5.24
C PHE A 119 -18.80 26.61 5.81
N GLY A 120 -19.04 26.68 7.12
CA GLY A 120 -19.86 27.72 7.77
C GLY A 120 -21.33 27.70 7.32
N LYS A 121 -21.86 26.53 6.93
CA LYS A 121 -23.15 26.35 6.23
C LYS A 121 -23.99 25.24 6.83
N LYS A 122 -25.30 25.31 6.61
CA LYS A 122 -26.22 24.23 7.00
C LYS A 122 -25.90 22.97 6.20
N VAL A 123 -25.81 21.82 6.86
CA VAL A 123 -25.61 20.53 6.20
C VAL A 123 -26.97 19.89 5.95
N HIS A 124 -27.32 19.69 4.68
CA HIS A 124 -28.49 18.92 4.29
C HIS A 124 -28.08 17.49 3.98
N ILE A 125 -28.61 16.51 4.72
CA ILE A 125 -28.21 15.11 4.63
C ILE A 125 -29.23 14.28 3.86
N SER A 126 -28.73 13.33 3.09
CA SER A 126 -29.48 12.21 2.52
C SER A 126 -28.78 10.90 2.85
N ILE A 127 -29.53 9.82 3.03
CA ILE A 127 -28.98 8.48 3.23
C ILE A 127 -28.62 7.88 1.88
N GLY A 128 -27.48 7.19 1.80
CA GLY A 128 -27.12 6.37 0.66
C GLY A 128 -26.16 5.27 1.06
N ASN A 129 -26.11 4.22 0.25
CA ASN A 129 -25.40 3.00 0.59
C ASN A 129 -23.89 3.22 0.71
N GLY A 130 -23.33 3.03 1.90
CA GLY A 130 -21.94 3.39 2.17
C GLY A 130 -20.90 2.56 1.42
N ARG A 131 -21.22 1.31 1.02
CA ARG A 131 -20.35 0.53 0.11
C ARG A 131 -20.29 1.18 -1.27
N LYS A 132 -21.43 1.64 -1.79
CA LYS A 132 -21.53 2.35 -3.08
C LYS A 132 -20.85 3.72 -3.01
N ILE A 133 -21.08 4.51 -1.95
CA ILE A 133 -20.39 5.80 -1.68
C ILE A 133 -18.87 5.59 -1.67
N ARG A 134 -18.37 4.66 -0.85
CA ARG A 134 -16.93 4.37 -0.73
C ARG A 134 -16.31 3.92 -2.05
N ARG A 135 -17.03 3.12 -2.84
CA ARG A 135 -16.60 2.68 -4.19
C ARG A 135 -16.53 3.85 -5.18
N LEU A 136 -17.55 4.71 -5.21
CA LEU A 136 -17.59 5.88 -6.08
C LEU A 136 -16.47 6.88 -5.73
N LEU A 137 -16.33 7.24 -4.44
CA LEU A 137 -15.24 8.09 -3.96
C LEU A 137 -13.87 7.50 -4.31
N LYS A 138 -13.63 6.20 -4.06
CA LYS A 138 -12.37 5.55 -4.45
C LYS A 138 -12.10 5.63 -5.95
N ASN A 139 -13.12 5.55 -6.80
CA ASN A 139 -12.95 5.66 -8.25
C ASN A 139 -12.72 7.10 -8.70
N ILE A 140 -13.44 8.09 -8.15
CA ILE A 140 -13.24 9.52 -8.43
C ILE A 140 -11.85 9.98 -7.96
N LEU A 141 -11.40 9.48 -6.80
CA LEU A 141 -10.13 9.83 -6.19
C LEU A 141 -8.96 8.95 -6.67
N LYS A 142 -9.16 8.07 -7.66
CA LYS A 142 -8.06 7.42 -8.40
C LYS A 142 -7.31 8.47 -9.20
N LYS A 143 -6.15 8.89 -8.67
CA LYS A 143 -5.18 9.73 -9.38
C LYS A 143 -4.82 9.06 -10.72
N ALA A 144 -4.94 9.83 -11.81
CA ALA A 144 -4.84 9.31 -13.19
C ALA A 144 -3.52 8.57 -13.50
N GLY A 145 -2.42 8.93 -12.82
CA GLY A 145 -1.11 8.29 -12.98
C GLY A 145 -0.91 6.96 -12.22
N ILE A 146 -1.85 6.50 -11.39
CA ILE A 146 -1.65 5.25 -10.60
C ILE A 146 -1.64 3.98 -11.47
N PRO A 147 -2.54 3.79 -12.46
CA PRO A 147 -2.47 2.64 -13.36
C PRO A 147 -1.17 2.61 -14.18
N GLU A 148 -0.67 3.78 -14.56
CA GLU A 148 0.61 3.93 -15.24
C GLU A 148 1.78 3.60 -14.30
N LEU A 149 1.76 4.08 -13.06
CA LEU A 149 2.75 3.76 -12.03
C LEU A 149 2.83 2.25 -11.78
N ILE A 150 1.70 1.56 -11.61
CA ILE A 150 1.64 0.11 -11.42
C ILE A 150 2.30 -0.62 -12.59
N LYS A 151 1.98 -0.21 -13.83
CA LYS A 151 2.59 -0.77 -15.04
C LYS A 151 4.11 -0.53 -15.06
N SER A 152 4.54 0.71 -14.82
CA SER A 152 5.95 1.09 -14.78
C SER A 152 6.74 0.34 -13.70
N LEU A 153 6.16 0.16 -12.51
CA LEU A 153 6.80 -0.60 -11.42
C LEU A 153 6.93 -2.08 -11.76
N LYS A 154 5.92 -2.69 -12.37
CA LYS A 154 6.01 -4.06 -12.87
C LYS A 154 7.15 -4.23 -13.87
N ASP A 155 7.26 -3.31 -14.84
CA ASP A 155 8.32 -3.32 -15.84
C ASP A 155 9.70 -3.10 -15.20
N ILE A 156 9.83 -2.18 -14.24
CA ILE A 156 11.08 -1.95 -13.47
C ILE A 156 11.51 -3.19 -12.70
N ILE A 157 10.57 -3.86 -12.03
CA ILE A 157 10.85 -5.02 -11.18
C ILE A 157 11.35 -6.20 -12.02
N GLU A 158 10.75 -6.47 -13.19
CA GLU A 158 11.27 -7.50 -14.12
C GLU A 158 12.60 -7.08 -14.79
N ARG A 159 12.86 -5.78 -14.99
CA ARG A 159 14.17 -5.28 -15.46
C ARG A 159 15.28 -5.55 -14.43
N ILE A 160 15.08 -5.25 -13.15
CA ILE A 160 16.12 -5.42 -12.11
C ILE A 160 16.27 -6.87 -11.61
N LYS A 161 15.31 -7.75 -11.90
CA LYS A 161 15.35 -9.17 -11.54
C LYS A 161 16.64 -9.86 -12.03
N GLY A 162 17.33 -10.53 -11.11
CA GLY A 162 18.61 -11.21 -11.36
C GLY A 162 19.84 -10.30 -11.53
N THR A 163 19.69 -8.98 -11.38
CA THR A 163 20.82 -8.02 -11.47
C THR A 163 21.50 -7.82 -10.11
N SER A 164 22.32 -6.77 -9.99
CA SER A 164 22.77 -6.23 -8.70
C SER A 164 22.02 -4.97 -8.24
N PHE A 165 21.04 -4.47 -9.01
CA PHE A 165 20.11 -3.44 -8.55
C PHE A 165 19.07 -4.06 -7.60
N TYR A 166 19.00 -3.55 -6.37
CA TYR A 166 18.16 -4.10 -5.30
C TYR A 166 17.25 -3.07 -4.62
N ARG A 167 17.42 -1.78 -4.92
CA ARG A 167 16.67 -0.66 -4.34
C ARG A 167 16.02 0.17 -5.45
N ILE A 168 14.77 0.56 -5.25
CA ILE A 168 14.02 1.49 -6.11
C ILE A 168 13.79 2.77 -5.31
N ASP A 169 14.30 3.88 -5.82
CA ASP A 169 14.29 5.18 -5.17
C ASP A 169 13.25 6.10 -5.81
N PHE A 170 12.32 6.60 -5.01
CA PHE A 170 11.28 7.54 -5.43
C PHE A 170 11.60 8.93 -4.87
N LEU A 171 11.75 9.91 -5.76
CA LEU A 171 11.82 11.31 -5.38
C LEU A 171 10.48 11.98 -5.69
N LEU A 172 9.64 12.09 -4.67
CA LEU A 172 8.29 12.63 -4.74
C LEU A 172 8.35 14.16 -4.57
N GLY A 173 8.02 14.88 -5.65
CA GLY A 173 7.89 16.33 -5.70
C GLY A 173 6.43 16.76 -5.86
N LYS A 174 6.20 18.08 -5.82
CA LYS A 174 4.84 18.67 -5.89
C LYS A 174 4.07 18.31 -7.17
N HIS A 175 4.76 18.13 -8.28
CA HIS A 175 4.16 17.89 -9.61
C HIS A 175 4.83 16.76 -10.39
N SER A 176 5.79 16.05 -9.80
CA SER A 176 6.50 14.96 -10.47
C SER A 176 6.99 13.89 -9.49
N CYS A 177 7.19 12.67 -10.00
CA CYS A 177 7.84 11.56 -9.32
C CYS A 177 8.98 11.04 -10.19
N SER A 178 10.23 11.25 -9.76
CA SER A 178 11.39 10.62 -10.38
C SER A 178 11.61 9.24 -9.75
N ILE A 179 11.78 8.22 -10.60
CA ILE A 179 12.04 6.84 -10.19
C ILE A 179 13.47 6.47 -10.65
N LYS A 180 14.30 6.12 -9.67
CA LYS A 180 15.68 5.66 -9.84
C LYS A 180 15.82 4.23 -9.32
N ILE A 181 16.90 3.56 -9.68
CA ILE A 181 17.31 2.27 -9.09
C ILE A 181 18.75 2.35 -8.59
N PHE A 182 19.07 1.58 -7.56
CA PHE A 182 20.38 1.57 -6.93
C PHE A 182 20.88 0.16 -6.56
N GLY A 183 22.20 -0.02 -6.69
CA GLY A 183 22.96 -1.17 -6.18
C GLY A 183 24.38 -1.24 -6.78
N SER A 184 25.33 -1.82 -6.04
CA SER A 184 26.74 -1.93 -6.46
C SER A 184 27.40 -0.58 -6.80
N GLY A 185 27.11 0.45 -6.00
CA GLY A 185 27.60 1.82 -6.14
C GLY A 185 26.91 2.62 -7.25
N ILE A 186 26.09 1.98 -8.08
CA ILE A 186 25.49 2.59 -9.26
C ILE A 186 24.09 3.10 -8.89
N LEU A 187 23.87 4.41 -9.12
CA LEU A 187 22.54 5.03 -9.13
C LEU A 187 22.13 5.29 -10.59
N ARG A 188 20.92 4.87 -10.97
CA ARG A 188 20.36 5.02 -12.32
C ARG A 188 19.02 5.72 -12.29
N ASP A 189 18.88 6.79 -13.05
CA ASP A 189 17.57 7.31 -13.48
C ASP A 189 16.92 6.33 -14.46
N ILE A 190 15.67 5.95 -14.16
CA ILE A 190 14.86 5.12 -15.06
C ILE A 190 13.79 5.97 -15.74
N MET A 191 13.04 6.76 -14.97
CA MET A 191 12.00 7.62 -15.52
C MET A 191 11.63 8.78 -14.58
N SER A 192 10.88 9.73 -15.13
CA SER A 192 10.11 10.72 -14.37
C SER A 192 8.66 10.65 -14.83
N MET A 193 7.73 10.70 -13.89
CA MET A 193 6.30 10.77 -14.14
C MET A 193 5.77 12.14 -13.74
N ASP A 194 4.90 12.73 -14.56
CA ASP A 194 4.16 13.92 -14.19
C ASP A 194 3.00 13.55 -13.27
N GLY A 195 2.86 14.28 -12.17
CA GLY A 195 1.85 14.02 -11.14
C GLY A 195 2.36 14.15 -9.72
N ALA A 196 1.46 14.54 -8.81
CA ALA A 196 1.75 14.79 -7.39
C ALA A 196 1.67 13.50 -6.54
N PHE A 197 2.47 12.48 -6.86
CA PHE A 197 2.42 11.17 -6.19
C PHE A 197 2.77 11.26 -4.70
N THR A 198 2.01 10.57 -3.84
CA THR A 198 2.31 10.43 -2.40
C THR A 198 2.97 9.08 -2.10
N LYS A 199 3.47 8.87 -0.88
CA LYS A 199 4.00 7.57 -0.45
C LYS A 199 2.91 6.49 -0.50
N GLU A 200 1.69 6.83 -0.11
CA GLU A 200 0.52 5.95 -0.05
C GLU A 200 0.06 5.53 -1.45
N ASP A 201 0.34 6.34 -2.48
CA ASP A 201 0.18 5.96 -3.89
C ASP A 201 1.21 4.91 -4.30
N ILE A 202 2.48 5.09 -3.94
CA ILE A 202 3.55 4.11 -4.22
C ILE A 202 3.24 2.78 -3.53
N PHE A 203 2.87 2.83 -2.24
CA PHE A 203 2.57 1.63 -1.46
C PHE A 203 1.40 0.84 -2.06
N ARG A 204 0.31 1.52 -2.44
CA ARG A 204 -0.81 0.90 -3.15
C ARG A 204 -0.40 0.23 -4.45
N ALA A 205 0.55 0.83 -5.18
CA ALA A 205 1.03 0.27 -6.44
C ALA A 205 1.88 -1.01 -6.23
N PHE A 206 2.56 -1.16 -5.09
CA PHE A 206 3.21 -2.42 -4.70
C PHE A 206 2.19 -3.45 -4.17
N ASP A 207 1.18 -3.01 -3.40
CA ASP A 207 0.08 -3.86 -2.94
C ASP A 207 -0.70 -4.47 -4.12
N ASP A 208 -1.03 -3.66 -5.14
CA ASP A 208 -1.69 -4.09 -6.39
C ASP A 208 -0.82 -5.05 -7.24
N LEU A 209 0.49 -5.17 -6.94
CA LEU A 209 1.42 -6.11 -7.59
C LEU A 209 1.67 -7.40 -6.79
N ASP A 210 1.09 -7.57 -5.59
CA ASP A 210 1.38 -8.67 -4.64
C ASP A 210 2.87 -8.72 -4.23
N ILE A 211 3.51 -7.55 -4.05
CA ILE A 211 4.94 -7.42 -3.71
C ILE A 211 5.11 -6.73 -2.36
N SER A 212 5.50 -7.50 -1.35
CA SER A 212 5.96 -6.96 -0.06
C SER A 212 7.31 -6.26 -0.20
N PHE A 213 7.58 -5.29 0.66
CA PHE A 213 8.84 -4.53 0.60
C PHE A 213 9.25 -3.94 1.96
N LEU A 214 10.54 -3.63 2.06
CA LEU A 214 11.06 -2.75 3.09
C LEU A 214 11.23 -1.34 2.52
N HIS A 215 11.17 -0.32 3.38
CA HIS A 215 11.35 1.06 2.96
C HIS A 215 12.04 1.95 4.00
N GLU A 216 12.78 2.94 3.51
CA GLU A 216 13.22 4.10 4.28
C GLU A 216 12.56 5.38 3.73
N GLN A 217 12.29 6.35 4.60
CA GLN A 217 11.65 7.61 4.20
C GLN A 217 12.44 8.79 4.78
N PHE A 218 12.79 9.74 3.91
CA PHE A 218 13.43 10.99 4.26
C PHE A 218 12.60 12.13 3.68
N SER A 219 12.16 13.09 4.52
CA SER A 219 11.36 14.23 4.08
C SER A 219 11.94 15.53 4.61
N ASN A 220 11.94 16.57 3.78
CA ASN A 220 12.40 17.91 4.14
C ASN A 220 11.26 18.95 4.07
N GLY A 221 10.01 18.49 4.15
CA GLY A 221 8.79 19.33 4.14
C GLY A 221 8.36 19.85 2.77
N ARG A 222 9.20 19.73 1.72
CA ARG A 222 8.82 20.04 0.33
C ARG A 222 8.85 18.81 -0.58
N ASN A 223 9.88 18.00 -0.44
CA ASN A 223 10.04 16.75 -1.18
C ASN A 223 10.06 15.57 -0.18
N THR A 224 9.62 14.40 -0.65
CA THR A 224 9.79 13.14 0.07
C THR A 224 10.63 12.20 -0.78
N PHE A 225 11.76 11.78 -0.24
CA PHE A 225 12.55 10.69 -0.77
C PHE A 225 12.12 9.39 -0.07
N LEU A 226 11.87 8.35 -0.85
CA LEU A 226 11.39 7.06 -0.39
C LEU A 226 12.23 5.98 -1.09
N ALA A 227 13.10 5.32 -0.32
CA ALA A 227 13.86 4.17 -0.80
C ALA A 227 13.05 2.90 -0.52
N ILE A 228 12.77 2.10 -1.54
CA ILE A 228 12.04 0.84 -1.45
C ILE A 228 12.96 -0.32 -1.83
N TYR A 229 12.85 -1.42 -1.10
CA TYR A 229 13.60 -2.66 -1.27
C TYR A 229 12.58 -3.79 -1.52
N PRO A 230 12.24 -4.08 -2.78
CA PRO A 230 11.17 -5.03 -3.12
C PRO A 230 11.59 -6.48 -2.83
N LEU A 231 10.71 -7.25 -2.18
CA LEU A 231 10.91 -8.68 -1.93
C LEU A 231 10.38 -9.46 -3.13
N THR A 232 11.22 -9.63 -4.15
CA THR A 232 10.83 -10.18 -5.47
C THR A 232 10.77 -11.72 -5.53
N HIS A 233 11.08 -12.40 -4.42
CA HIS A 233 10.95 -13.84 -4.25
C HIS A 233 9.80 -14.15 -3.28
N ARG A 234 8.95 -15.13 -3.62
CA ARG A 234 7.77 -15.47 -2.84
C ARG A 234 8.16 -16.26 -1.58
N LEU A 235 7.82 -15.73 -0.41
CA LEU A 235 8.24 -16.24 0.90
C LEU A 235 7.25 -17.29 1.44
N ASP A 236 7.63 -18.57 1.36
CA ASP A 236 6.80 -19.69 1.84
C ASP A 236 7.08 -19.97 3.34
N ILE A 237 6.55 -19.12 4.23
CA ILE A 237 6.84 -19.14 5.68
C ILE A 237 6.22 -20.38 6.36
N LYS A 238 6.98 -21.49 6.38
CA LYS A 238 6.62 -22.71 7.10
C LYS A 238 7.18 -22.68 8.53
N SER A 239 6.38 -22.09 9.42
CA SER A 239 6.41 -22.21 10.89
C SER A 239 7.72 -21.86 11.62
N LEU A 240 7.82 -20.62 12.13
CA LEU A 240 8.22 -20.19 13.50
C LEU A 240 8.49 -18.66 13.52
N PRO A 241 8.41 -17.96 14.66
CA PRO A 241 8.47 -16.49 14.71
C PRO A 241 9.91 -15.98 14.60
N ALA A 242 10.08 -14.94 13.79
CA ALA A 242 11.38 -14.37 13.47
C ALA A 242 11.78 -13.18 14.34
N ILE A 243 13.09 -12.95 14.40
CA ILE A 243 13.77 -12.19 15.45
C ILE A 243 14.83 -11.29 14.66
N ILE A 244 14.67 -9.92 14.61
CA ILE A 244 15.33 -8.68 14.03
C ILE A 244 16.50 -8.01 14.86
N GLY A 245 17.67 -7.66 14.30
CA GLY A 245 18.77 -7.07 15.09
C GLY A 245 18.61 -5.58 15.43
N VAL A 246 19.67 -4.95 15.99
CA VAL A 246 19.88 -3.47 15.92
C VAL A 246 19.80 -2.98 14.46
N TYR A 247 19.91 -3.92 13.53
CA TYR A 247 19.86 -3.78 12.10
C TYR A 247 18.94 -4.86 11.49
N GLY A 248 17.64 -4.81 11.84
CA GLY A 248 16.48 -5.31 11.06
C GLY A 248 16.30 -6.84 10.84
N LEU A 249 15.35 -7.20 9.97
CA LEU A 249 14.56 -8.45 9.94
C LEU A 249 15.27 -9.73 9.52
N HIS A 250 14.88 -10.87 10.10
CA HIS A 250 15.29 -12.22 9.72
C HIS A 250 14.08 -13.00 9.17
N LEU A 251 14.27 -13.81 8.13
CA LEU A 251 13.26 -14.71 7.56
C LEU A 251 13.79 -16.16 7.53
N PRO A 252 12.92 -17.20 7.48
CA PRO A 252 13.34 -18.61 7.48
C PRO A 252 14.13 -19.06 6.24
N ASP A 253 14.31 -18.18 5.26
CA ASP A 253 15.04 -18.38 4.01
C ASP A 253 16.33 -17.53 3.94
N ASP A 254 16.92 -17.22 5.10
CA ASP A 254 18.29 -16.74 5.20
C ASP A 254 18.53 -15.31 4.64
N THR A 255 17.52 -14.44 4.68
CA THR A 255 17.62 -13.00 4.30
C THR A 255 17.70 -12.06 5.52
N THR A 256 18.50 -10.98 5.45
CA THR A 256 18.64 -9.94 6.51
C THR A 256 18.78 -8.51 5.97
N PHE A 257 18.28 -7.49 6.70
CA PHE A 257 18.28 -6.07 6.33
C PHE A 257 18.37 -5.13 7.53
N SER A 258 18.92 -3.92 7.42
CA SER A 258 19.05 -2.96 8.52
C SER A 258 18.04 -1.79 8.53
N ASN A 259 17.45 -1.48 9.70
CA ASN A 259 16.65 -0.28 10.06
C ASN A 259 15.47 0.20 9.17
N ALA A 260 15.20 -0.43 8.03
CA ALA A 260 14.06 -0.12 7.20
C ALA A 260 12.72 -0.54 7.85
N ARG A 261 11.65 0.22 7.57
CA ARG A 261 10.27 -0.12 7.96
C ARG A 261 9.69 -1.14 6.98
N MET A 262 8.88 -2.08 7.46
CA MET A 262 8.27 -3.12 6.63
C MET A 262 6.81 -2.81 6.30
N HIS A 263 6.39 -3.08 5.06
CA HIS A 263 5.01 -2.98 4.59
C HIS A 263 4.58 -4.30 3.93
N GLY A 264 3.33 -4.71 4.12
CA GLY A 264 2.73 -5.90 3.50
C GLY A 264 2.75 -7.21 4.32
N LEU A 265 3.50 -7.30 5.42
CA LEU A 265 3.58 -8.51 6.25
C LEU A 265 3.26 -8.25 7.73
N SER A 266 2.29 -8.99 8.28
CA SER A 266 1.96 -9.02 9.70
C SER A 266 2.72 -10.14 10.44
N HIS A 267 3.37 -9.80 11.58
CA HIS A 267 3.94 -10.68 12.64
C HIS A 267 5.46 -11.01 12.63
N PHE A 268 6.36 -10.06 12.94
CA PHE A 268 7.83 -10.29 13.08
C PHE A 268 8.49 -9.51 14.26
N PHE A 269 9.50 -10.08 14.96
CA PHE A 269 10.18 -9.63 16.24
C PHE A 269 11.72 -9.47 16.14
N HIS A 270 12.56 -9.34 17.22
CA HIS A 270 13.99 -8.83 17.32
C HIS A 270 15.24 -9.75 17.79
N SER A 271 16.26 -10.13 16.95
CA SER A 271 17.52 -10.99 17.06
C SER A 271 18.81 -10.44 16.43
N HIS A 272 19.99 -10.71 17.01
CA HIS A 272 21.28 -10.13 16.60
C HIS A 272 22.23 -11.00 15.75
N ASN A 273 21.84 -12.18 15.27
CA ASN A 273 22.74 -13.11 14.56
C ASN A 273 22.34 -13.35 13.08
N PRO A 274 23.29 -13.53 12.13
CA PRO A 274 23.00 -13.41 10.69
C PRO A 274 23.35 -14.67 9.86
N VAL A 275 22.54 -15.08 8.87
CA VAL A 275 22.80 -16.18 7.89
C VAL A 275 21.91 -15.98 6.64
N GLN A 276 22.13 -16.58 5.45
CA GLN A 276 23.03 -16.28 4.30
C GLN A 276 22.31 -16.42 2.90
N GLY A 277 21.53 -15.43 2.39
CA GLY A 277 20.66 -15.61 1.19
C GLY A 277 20.50 -14.48 0.14
N TYR A 278 20.79 -13.22 0.48
CA TYR A 278 20.95 -12.15 -0.53
C TYR A 278 22.35 -12.21 -1.20
N ARG A 279 22.71 -11.23 -2.02
CA ARG A 279 24.06 -11.17 -2.61
C ARG A 279 25.05 -10.61 -1.59
N PHE A 280 25.51 -11.49 -0.70
CA PHE A 280 26.18 -11.14 0.54
C PHE A 280 27.71 -11.28 0.49
N PHE A 281 28.37 -10.57 1.40
CA PHE A 281 29.69 -10.92 1.95
C PHE A 281 29.46 -11.72 3.22
N SER A 282 30.18 -12.84 3.40
CA SER A 282 30.13 -13.67 4.61
C SER A 282 31.56 -13.94 5.09
N THR A 283 31.97 -13.28 6.16
CA THR A 283 33.27 -13.51 6.81
C THR A 283 33.34 -14.91 7.44
N LYS A 284 34.35 -15.69 7.08
CA LYS A 284 34.76 -16.86 7.86
C LYS A 284 35.79 -16.43 8.91
N SER A 285 35.31 -15.97 10.05
CA SER A 285 36.09 -16.08 11.28
C SER A 285 36.22 -17.56 11.67
N ASN A 286 37.35 -17.95 12.27
CA ASN A 286 37.52 -19.28 12.87
C ASN A 286 36.90 -19.38 14.28
N GLU A 287 36.18 -18.35 14.72
CA GLU A 287 35.50 -18.27 16.01
C GLU A 287 34.00 -18.69 15.92
N PRO A 288 33.28 -18.86 17.05
CA PRO A 288 32.02 -19.60 17.08
C PRO A 288 30.90 -19.07 16.16
N ALA A 289 30.00 -19.97 15.77
CA ALA A 289 29.02 -19.84 14.69
C ALA A 289 27.93 -18.73 14.79
N PHE A 290 28.07 -17.76 15.71
CA PHE A 290 27.13 -16.67 15.92
C PHE A 290 27.47 -15.39 15.11
N GLU A 291 28.66 -15.31 14.49
CA GLU A 291 29.22 -14.06 13.94
C GLU A 291 29.10 -13.90 12.39
N LYS A 292 28.19 -14.62 11.75
CA LYS A 292 28.06 -14.71 10.27
C LYS A 292 27.41 -13.47 9.60
N ALA A 293 28.01 -12.28 9.71
CA ALA A 293 27.46 -11.06 9.12
C ALA A 293 27.20 -11.16 7.60
N ILE A 294 25.99 -10.75 7.19
CA ILE A 294 25.59 -10.53 5.78
C ILE A 294 25.66 -9.03 5.51
N TYR A 295 26.37 -8.66 4.44
CA TYR A 295 26.39 -7.29 3.92
C TYR A 295 25.94 -7.24 2.47
N THR A 296 25.17 -6.22 2.06
CA THR A 296 25.08 -5.87 0.64
C THR A 296 26.45 -5.41 0.12
N VAL A 297 26.67 -5.42 -1.20
CA VAL A 297 27.92 -4.92 -1.80
C VAL A 297 28.29 -3.51 -1.30
N ASP A 298 27.28 -2.65 -1.18
CA ASP A 298 27.43 -1.26 -0.75
C ASP A 298 27.65 -1.05 0.76
N ALA A 299 27.37 -2.08 1.57
CA ALA A 299 27.54 -2.07 3.02
C ALA A 299 28.69 -2.98 3.50
N ALA A 300 29.40 -3.62 2.58
CA ALA A 300 30.47 -4.57 2.90
C ALA A 300 31.67 -3.88 3.59
N PRO A 301 32.37 -4.57 4.50
CA PRO A 301 33.67 -4.12 4.99
C PRO A 301 34.61 -3.82 3.82
N THR A 302 35.35 -2.72 3.89
CA THR A 302 36.31 -2.33 2.84
C THR A 302 37.59 -3.15 2.85
N ASP A 303 37.85 -3.86 3.95
CA ASP A 303 38.90 -4.87 4.07
C ASP A 303 38.35 -6.15 4.69
N PHE A 304 38.60 -7.28 4.03
CA PHE A 304 38.22 -8.63 4.44
C PHE A 304 39.03 -9.66 3.64
N LYS A 305 39.14 -10.87 4.19
CA LYS A 305 39.78 -12.03 3.56
C LYS A 305 38.86 -13.24 3.68
N ASP A 306 38.99 -14.17 2.73
CA ASP A 306 38.30 -15.47 2.71
C ASP A 306 36.79 -15.40 2.97
N CYS A 307 36.13 -14.38 2.41
CA CYS A 307 34.68 -14.26 2.49
C CYS A 307 34.02 -15.10 1.41
N TYR A 308 32.94 -15.81 1.75
CA TYR A 308 32.08 -16.42 0.74
C TYR A 308 31.16 -15.35 0.17
N ILE A 309 31.16 -15.23 -1.16
CA ILE A 309 30.48 -14.17 -1.91
C ILE A 309 29.67 -14.79 -3.04
N LYS A 310 28.43 -14.34 -3.20
CA LYS A 310 27.51 -14.73 -4.28
C LYS A 310 26.85 -13.51 -4.93
N ILE A 311 27.62 -12.72 -5.67
CA ILE A 311 27.18 -11.41 -6.20
C ILE A 311 26.99 -11.39 -7.72
N CYS A 312 26.33 -10.35 -8.22
CA CYS A 312 26.34 -9.99 -9.64
C CYS A 312 27.25 -8.79 -9.74
N ILE A 313 28.20 -8.84 -10.66
CA ILE A 313 29.08 -7.72 -10.96
C ILE A 313 28.49 -7.01 -12.18
N PRO A 314 28.17 -5.70 -12.07
CA PRO A 314 27.76 -4.90 -13.21
C PRO A 314 28.99 -4.58 -14.08
N GLU A 315 28.90 -4.89 -15.37
CA GLU A 315 29.85 -4.45 -16.40
C GLU A 315 29.13 -3.50 -17.36
N LYS A 316 29.76 -2.39 -17.77
CA LYS A 316 29.12 -1.46 -18.72
C LYS A 316 28.73 -2.19 -20.00
N CYS A 317 27.45 -2.12 -20.37
CA CYS A 317 26.94 -2.85 -21.52
C CYS A 317 27.65 -2.42 -22.80
N ARG A 318 28.23 -3.39 -23.52
CA ARG A 318 29.13 -3.13 -24.65
C ARG A 318 28.41 -2.51 -25.84
N ALA A 319 27.12 -2.82 -26.00
CA ALA A 319 26.30 -2.35 -27.10
C ALA A 319 25.87 -0.87 -26.97
N CYS A 320 25.75 -0.34 -25.74
CA CYS A 320 25.28 1.02 -25.49
C CYS A 320 26.27 1.89 -24.70
N ASN A 321 27.43 1.35 -24.30
CA ASN A 321 28.43 2.00 -23.47
C ASN A 321 27.82 2.72 -22.24
N GLY A 322 26.91 2.07 -21.55
CA GLY A 322 26.25 2.64 -20.38
C GLY A 322 25.12 3.66 -20.62
N THR A 323 24.59 3.87 -21.82
CA THR A 323 23.38 4.71 -22.01
C THR A 323 22.06 3.97 -21.74
N GLY A 324 22.03 2.66 -21.96
CA GLY A 324 20.82 1.82 -21.92
C GLY A 324 20.40 1.36 -23.32
N CYS A 325 20.08 0.08 -23.47
CA CYS A 325 19.46 -0.48 -24.67
C CYS A 325 18.73 -1.79 -24.35
N HIS A 326 17.96 -2.30 -25.32
CA HIS A 326 17.21 -3.55 -25.21
C HIS A 326 18.06 -4.74 -24.72
N ALA A 327 19.32 -4.86 -25.17
CA ALA A 327 20.20 -5.97 -24.78
C ALA A 327 20.52 -5.99 -23.27
N CYS A 328 20.59 -4.81 -22.62
CA CYS A 328 20.79 -4.68 -21.18
C CYS A 328 19.52 -4.31 -20.41
N ARG A 329 18.32 -4.56 -20.98
CA ARG A 329 17.01 -4.20 -20.39
C ARG A 329 16.90 -2.71 -20.03
N ASP A 330 17.53 -1.86 -20.85
CA ASP A 330 17.75 -0.42 -20.69
C ASP A 330 18.54 0.01 -19.43
N LEU A 331 19.15 -0.92 -18.70
CA LEU A 331 19.91 -0.61 -17.46
C LEU A 331 21.28 0.02 -17.73
N GLY A 332 21.79 -0.13 -18.96
CA GLY A 332 23.13 0.26 -19.38
C GLY A 332 24.25 -0.67 -18.89
N TYR A 333 23.90 -1.75 -18.19
CA TYR A 333 24.84 -2.70 -17.59
C TYR A 333 24.46 -4.15 -17.93
N GLU A 334 25.47 -4.95 -18.24
CA GLU A 334 25.40 -6.41 -18.26
C GLU A 334 25.81 -6.93 -16.87
N PHE A 335 25.40 -8.13 -16.48
CA PHE A 335 25.54 -8.63 -15.11
C PHE A 335 26.10 -10.05 -15.07
N ASN A 336 27.29 -10.19 -14.51
CA ASN A 336 27.98 -11.47 -14.41
C ASN A 336 27.91 -12.03 -12.98
N ASN A 337 27.39 -13.25 -12.85
CA ASN A 337 27.33 -13.95 -11.57
C ASN A 337 28.74 -14.40 -11.15
N ILE A 338 29.14 -14.10 -9.91
CA ILE A 338 30.27 -14.76 -9.24
C ILE A 338 29.80 -15.46 -7.97
N GLU A 339 30.40 -16.62 -7.68
CA GLU A 339 30.10 -17.44 -6.50
C GLU A 339 31.37 -18.17 -6.06
N GLY A 340 31.84 -17.93 -4.84
CA GLY A 340 33.12 -18.48 -4.35
C GLY A 340 33.68 -17.78 -3.12
N LEU A 341 34.92 -18.12 -2.75
CA LEU A 341 35.69 -17.40 -1.73
C LEU A 341 36.52 -16.30 -2.38
N TYR A 342 36.51 -15.10 -1.80
CA TYR A 342 37.20 -13.91 -2.29
C TYR A 342 37.71 -13.05 -1.12
N SER A 343 38.74 -12.24 -1.40
CA SER A 343 39.23 -11.14 -0.55
C SER A 343 38.81 -9.76 -1.09
N SER A 344 39.07 -8.70 -0.32
CA SER A 344 38.81 -7.31 -0.73
C SER A 344 39.61 -6.94 -1.98
N ASP A 345 40.80 -7.49 -2.15
CA ASP A 345 41.66 -7.23 -3.30
C ASP A 345 41.17 -7.95 -4.57
N ASP A 346 40.72 -9.21 -4.47
CA ASP A 346 40.18 -9.97 -5.62
C ASP A 346 38.95 -9.30 -6.27
N LEU A 347 38.21 -8.52 -5.48
CA LEU A 347 37.05 -7.77 -5.95
C LEU A 347 37.38 -6.35 -6.41
N LYS A 348 38.40 -5.69 -5.86
CA LYS A 348 38.82 -4.34 -6.31
C LYS A 348 39.08 -4.32 -7.82
N ASP A 349 39.69 -5.36 -8.36
CA ASP A 349 39.96 -5.44 -9.81
C ASP A 349 38.70 -5.72 -10.64
N LYS A 350 37.68 -6.37 -10.06
CA LYS A 350 36.41 -6.65 -10.74
C LYS A 350 35.41 -5.49 -10.71
N PHE A 351 35.49 -4.62 -9.71
CA PHE A 351 34.66 -3.41 -9.62
C PHE A 351 35.27 -2.17 -10.32
N LYS A 352 36.56 -2.19 -10.68
CA LYS A 352 37.23 -1.08 -11.40
C LYS A 352 36.71 -0.82 -12.82
N GLU A 353 36.00 -1.78 -13.43
CA GLU A 353 35.48 -1.65 -14.80
C GLU A 353 34.01 -1.15 -14.87
N GLY A 354 33.39 -0.92 -13.71
CA GLY A 354 31.99 -0.47 -13.52
C GLY A 354 31.71 0.97 -13.92
#